data_AF-A0A9D5YMA1-F1
#
_entry.id   AF-A0A9D5YMA1-F1
#
_cell.length_a   1.000
_cell.length_b   1.000
_cell.length_c   1.000
_cell.angle_alpha   90.00
_cell.angle_beta   90.00
_cell.angle_gamma   90.00
#
_symmetry.space_group_name_H-M   'P 1'
#
loop_
_entity.id
_entity.type
_entity.pdbx_description
1 polymer ?
#
loop_
_entity_poly.entity_id
_entity_poly.type
_entity_poly.pdbx_seq_one_letter_code
_entity_poly.pdbx_strand_id
1 'polypeptide(L)'
;MKRLIIMLGVVLSLLLNVAATEKYTFPNDWSKDALKFAVENEILAGDENYDLKPKENITRAEMAAVLVRLLAARKQADLSGYDDISANAWYYEELSAAVACGIFGGVSATKMQPNQPITREQAVVVICRAFGIVSTERDTYKEFSDKNKISAYARDSVSAMKHLGLVDGYHDGTFGPKRSITRAEVAQLLYNIFDCIADVPGEIPEQGTVIYRGAEPLPEELSIDGALIIGQACDQVTASNWTVTDSLVLRGGEDFSAELVGLNTQMLFCAPLSGTIHAAQMPAVYLWGNETNYSGDAESLTVMGGKHTYNGTTSAAELRAGSLIYNGNANEIVLQASTKLELNGEAATLTVRGENAKVEGEGKAALIMTYPEKVKIDLAYDEWQDVWQETYLAEHDTALEVVQTQRVPCSVWKRATLYEDKAMTKILRILEVGTTVYFEYHPDDRIYVSLEDGTKGWMMRHACGWTEGVVSTDSSVDYSEPIKEGFVNLNGYESKTDYLIWISKYTQKVMVYEGEKGNWNLIRTFHCATGANETPTPAGVFEIFKHTDQWDFPDHCVRQVSVFNGGHAFHTVLLNFDGTFYNRRVGEPISHGCVRLMPDDANYIFNLPMNTCVVVY
;
A
#
# COMPACT_ATOMS: atom_id res chain seq x y z
N MET A 1 -51.84 -13.28 -34.53
CA MET A 1 -50.65 -13.87 -35.18
C MET A 1 -49.30 -13.32 -34.70
N LYS A 2 -49.18 -12.06 -34.21
CA LYS A 2 -47.91 -11.52 -33.68
C LYS A 2 -47.45 -12.06 -32.30
N ARG A 3 -48.36 -12.57 -31.46
CA ARG A 3 -48.00 -13.21 -30.17
C ARG A 3 -47.44 -14.63 -30.28
N LEU A 4 -47.64 -15.31 -31.41
CA LEU A 4 -47.20 -16.71 -31.61
C LEU A 4 -45.79 -16.83 -32.19
N ILE A 5 -45.26 -15.74 -32.78
CA ILE A 5 -43.90 -15.70 -33.36
C ILE A 5 -42.86 -15.33 -32.29
N ILE A 6 -43.25 -14.55 -31.27
CA ILE A 6 -42.37 -14.12 -30.17
C ILE A 6 -42.13 -15.27 -29.17
N MET A 7 -43.17 -16.05 -28.85
CA MET A 7 -43.02 -17.26 -28.02
C MET A 7 -42.18 -18.33 -28.72
N LEU A 8 -42.14 -18.35 -30.06
CA LEU A 8 -41.31 -19.27 -30.83
C LEU A 8 -39.82 -18.85 -30.84
N GLY A 9 -39.51 -17.54 -30.74
CA GLY A 9 -38.14 -17.03 -30.65
C GLY A 9 -37.48 -17.25 -29.28
N VAL A 10 -38.23 -17.02 -28.19
CA VAL A 10 -37.77 -17.29 -26.81
C VAL A 10 -37.59 -18.79 -26.57
N VAL A 11 -38.50 -19.62 -27.09
CA VAL A 11 -38.34 -21.08 -27.03
C VAL A 11 -37.15 -21.54 -27.90
N LEU A 12 -36.84 -20.85 -29.01
CA LEU A 12 -35.72 -21.22 -29.88
C LEU A 12 -34.34 -20.84 -29.30
N SER A 13 -34.21 -19.71 -28.58
CA SER A 13 -32.98 -19.36 -27.85
C SER A 13 -32.79 -20.21 -26.59
N LEU A 14 -33.84 -20.49 -25.82
CA LEU A 14 -33.78 -21.46 -24.71
C LEU A 14 -33.42 -22.88 -25.21
N LEU A 15 -33.98 -23.32 -26.35
CA LEU A 15 -33.66 -24.63 -26.93
C LEU A 15 -32.21 -24.74 -27.43
N LEU A 16 -31.58 -23.64 -27.85
CA LEU A 16 -30.17 -23.60 -28.23
C LEU A 16 -29.24 -23.71 -27.00
N ASN A 17 -29.58 -23.06 -25.88
CA ASN A 17 -28.74 -23.10 -24.66
C ASN A 17 -28.86 -24.41 -23.86
N VAL A 18 -30.04 -25.05 -23.85
CA VAL A 18 -30.20 -26.40 -23.26
C VAL A 18 -29.42 -27.46 -24.06
N ALA A 19 -29.37 -27.35 -25.40
CA ALA A 19 -28.63 -28.28 -26.24
C ALA A 19 -27.09 -28.14 -26.13
N ALA A 20 -26.58 -26.99 -25.70
CA ALA A 20 -25.16 -26.76 -25.47
C ALA A 20 -24.68 -27.34 -24.13
N THR A 21 -25.50 -27.25 -23.08
CA THR A 21 -25.18 -27.75 -21.73
C THR A 21 -25.13 -29.28 -21.64
N GLU A 22 -25.94 -30.00 -22.43
CA GLU A 22 -25.90 -31.47 -22.47
C GLU A 22 -24.57 -32.06 -22.94
N LYS A 23 -23.73 -31.26 -23.62
CA LYS A 23 -22.40 -31.69 -24.10
C LYS A 23 -21.31 -31.60 -23.03
N TYR A 24 -21.54 -30.83 -21.97
CA TYR A 24 -20.59 -30.63 -20.89
C TYR A 24 -20.68 -31.75 -19.85
N THR A 25 -19.53 -32.21 -19.37
CA THR A 25 -19.46 -33.12 -18.22
C THR A 25 -19.05 -32.34 -16.98
N PHE A 26 -19.86 -32.44 -15.91
CA PHE A 26 -19.60 -31.74 -14.66
C PHE A 26 -19.04 -32.68 -13.58
N PRO A 27 -18.10 -32.22 -12.74
CA PRO A 27 -17.66 -32.96 -11.56
C PRO A 27 -18.84 -33.29 -10.63
N ASN A 28 -18.74 -34.39 -9.88
CA ASN A 28 -19.70 -34.70 -8.82
C ASN A 28 -19.15 -34.26 -7.45
N ASP A 29 -18.88 -32.97 -7.32
CA ASP A 29 -18.34 -32.32 -6.12
C ASP A 29 -18.97 -30.93 -5.91
N TRP A 30 -18.41 -30.16 -4.97
CA TRP A 30 -18.89 -28.82 -4.59
C TRP A 30 -19.01 -27.84 -5.76
N SER A 31 -18.25 -28.03 -6.84
CA SER A 31 -18.20 -27.09 -7.96
C SER A 31 -19.29 -27.31 -9.01
N LYS A 32 -20.06 -28.40 -8.90
CA LYS A 32 -20.98 -28.86 -9.94
C LYS A 32 -22.01 -27.80 -10.34
N ASP A 33 -22.75 -27.28 -9.37
CA ASP A 33 -23.87 -26.36 -9.64
C ASP A 33 -23.36 -25.00 -10.10
N ALA A 34 -22.25 -24.53 -9.52
CA ALA A 34 -21.59 -23.30 -9.94
C ALA A 34 -21.06 -23.38 -11.39
N LEU A 35 -20.42 -24.49 -11.77
CA LEU A 35 -19.96 -24.70 -13.15
C LEU A 35 -21.13 -24.82 -14.12
N LYS A 36 -22.21 -25.49 -13.71
CA LYS A 36 -23.42 -25.59 -14.52
C LYS A 36 -24.04 -24.22 -14.75
N PHE A 37 -24.22 -23.43 -13.69
CA PHE A 37 -24.66 -22.03 -13.77
C PHE A 37 -23.79 -21.21 -14.70
N ALA A 38 -22.46 -21.36 -14.62
CA ALA A 38 -21.53 -20.62 -15.46
C ALA A 38 -21.63 -21.00 -16.95
N VAL A 39 -21.91 -22.25 -17.29
CA VAL A 39 -22.13 -22.68 -18.67
C VAL A 39 -23.49 -22.24 -19.18
N GLU A 40 -24.55 -22.41 -18.38
CA GLU A 40 -25.94 -22.03 -18.75
C GLU A 40 -26.06 -20.56 -19.11
N ASN A 41 -25.26 -19.71 -18.46
CA ASN A 41 -25.25 -18.26 -18.66
C ASN A 41 -24.11 -17.76 -19.57
N GLU A 42 -23.41 -18.67 -20.25
CA GLU A 42 -22.31 -18.37 -21.19
C GLU A 42 -21.12 -17.61 -20.56
N ILE A 43 -20.98 -17.73 -19.24
CA ILE A 43 -19.89 -17.15 -18.46
C ILE A 43 -18.60 -17.91 -18.74
N LEU A 44 -18.66 -19.24 -18.69
CA LEU A 44 -17.54 -20.13 -18.97
C LEU A 44 -17.86 -21.05 -20.15
N ALA A 45 -16.89 -21.15 -21.07
CA ALA A 45 -16.88 -22.14 -22.14
C ALA A 45 -15.72 -23.13 -21.92
N GLY A 46 -15.94 -24.39 -22.30
CA GLY A 46 -14.89 -25.41 -22.33
C GLY A 46 -14.03 -25.30 -23.58
N ASP A 47 -13.07 -26.21 -23.71
CA ASP A 47 -12.31 -26.36 -24.96
C ASP A 47 -13.14 -27.02 -26.07
N GLU A 48 -12.50 -27.34 -27.20
CA GLU A 48 -13.14 -27.99 -28.36
C GLU A 48 -13.83 -29.33 -28.03
N ASN A 49 -13.48 -29.97 -26.91
CA ASN A 49 -14.08 -31.22 -26.42
C ASN A 49 -15.09 -30.98 -25.29
N TYR A 50 -15.49 -29.72 -25.04
CA TYR A 50 -16.37 -29.33 -23.94
C TYR A 50 -15.78 -29.62 -22.54
N ASP A 51 -14.45 -29.71 -22.41
CA ASP A 51 -13.80 -29.81 -21.10
C ASP A 51 -13.64 -28.41 -20.47
N LEU A 52 -14.29 -28.20 -19.32
CA LEU A 52 -14.21 -26.96 -18.56
C LEU A 52 -12.89 -26.77 -17.83
N LYS A 53 -12.09 -27.83 -17.68
CA LYS A 53 -10.83 -27.83 -16.93
C LYS A 53 -10.97 -27.17 -15.55
N PRO A 54 -11.92 -27.62 -14.71
CA PRO A 54 -12.33 -26.90 -13.49
C PRO A 54 -11.20 -26.69 -12.48
N LYS A 55 -10.17 -27.54 -12.50
CA LYS A 55 -9.01 -27.49 -11.60
C LYS A 55 -7.84 -26.66 -12.14
N GLU A 56 -7.88 -26.27 -13.41
CA GLU A 56 -6.86 -25.40 -13.99
C GLU A 56 -7.04 -23.96 -13.53
N ASN A 57 -5.92 -23.25 -13.42
CA ASN A 57 -5.95 -21.83 -13.05
C ASN A 57 -6.44 -20.99 -14.22
N ILE A 58 -7.32 -20.03 -13.92
CA ILE A 58 -7.79 -19.07 -14.92
C ILE A 58 -6.75 -17.97 -15.13
N THR A 59 -6.53 -17.60 -16.39
CA THR A 59 -5.62 -16.50 -16.74
C THR A 59 -6.29 -15.14 -16.56
N ARG A 60 -5.48 -14.07 -16.52
CA ARG A 60 -5.97 -12.68 -16.47
C ARG A 60 -6.87 -12.34 -17.67
N ALA A 61 -6.49 -12.80 -18.87
CA ALA A 61 -7.28 -12.63 -20.09
C ALA A 61 -8.62 -13.36 -20.05
N GLU A 62 -8.65 -14.60 -19.58
CA GLU A 62 -9.90 -15.36 -19.43
C GLU A 62 -10.82 -14.73 -18.38
N MET A 63 -10.28 -14.27 -17.25
CA MET A 63 -11.06 -13.54 -16.25
C MET A 63 -11.65 -12.24 -16.83
N ALA A 64 -10.87 -11.49 -17.61
CA ALA A 64 -11.38 -10.30 -18.30
C ALA A 64 -12.55 -10.66 -19.23
N ALA A 65 -12.40 -11.71 -20.04
CA ALA A 65 -13.46 -12.21 -20.94
C ALA A 65 -14.74 -12.61 -20.19
N VAL A 66 -14.61 -13.31 -19.06
CA VAL A 66 -15.73 -13.69 -18.19
C VAL A 66 -16.50 -12.44 -17.73
N LEU A 67 -15.80 -11.45 -17.19
CA LEU A 67 -16.45 -10.27 -16.60
C LEU A 67 -17.09 -9.36 -17.64
N VAL A 68 -16.47 -9.14 -18.80
CA VAL A 68 -17.06 -8.28 -19.84
C VAL A 68 -18.26 -8.91 -20.51
N ARG A 69 -18.32 -10.25 -20.60
CA ARG A 69 -19.51 -10.96 -21.09
C ARG A 69 -20.68 -10.81 -20.13
N LEU A 70 -20.43 -10.95 -18.83
CA LEU A 70 -21.43 -10.69 -17.79
C LEU A 70 -21.95 -9.26 -17.84
N LEU A 71 -21.08 -8.28 -18.09
CA LEU A 71 -21.48 -6.88 -18.20
C LEU A 71 -22.06 -6.49 -19.56
N ALA A 72 -22.09 -7.40 -20.54
CA ALA A 72 -22.36 -7.09 -21.94
C ALA A 72 -21.52 -5.92 -22.50
N ALA A 73 -20.30 -5.75 -22.00
CA ALA A 73 -19.39 -4.69 -22.40
C ALA A 73 -18.79 -4.96 -23.79
N ARG A 74 -18.70 -3.92 -24.61
CA ARG A 74 -18.23 -4.01 -26.02
C ARG A 74 -17.23 -2.93 -26.42
N LYS A 75 -17.22 -1.77 -25.73
CA LYS A 75 -16.31 -0.67 -26.05
C LYS A 75 -14.88 -1.06 -25.73
N GLN A 76 -13.97 -0.91 -26.69
CA GLN A 76 -12.56 -1.25 -26.53
C GLN A 76 -11.71 -0.02 -26.19
N ALA A 77 -10.76 -0.17 -25.28
CA ALA A 77 -9.69 0.80 -25.04
C ALA A 77 -8.49 0.54 -25.98
N ASP A 78 -7.62 1.54 -26.14
CA ASP A 78 -6.35 1.35 -26.81
C ASP A 78 -5.35 0.62 -25.89
N LEU A 79 -4.84 -0.52 -26.36
CA LEU A 79 -3.84 -1.35 -25.65
C LEU A 79 -2.44 -1.25 -26.25
N SER A 80 -2.21 -0.36 -27.23
CA SER A 80 -0.93 -0.23 -27.93
C SER A 80 0.26 0.12 -27.02
N GLY A 81 0.00 0.69 -25.84
CA GLY A 81 1.02 0.98 -24.82
C GLY A 81 1.53 -0.26 -24.06
N TYR A 82 0.96 -1.45 -24.29
CA TYR A 82 1.37 -2.69 -23.64
C TYR A 82 2.18 -3.58 -24.59
N ASP A 83 3.45 -3.81 -24.25
CA ASP A 83 4.41 -4.51 -25.09
C ASP A 83 4.15 -6.03 -25.19
N ASP A 84 3.26 -6.58 -24.35
CA ASP A 84 2.92 -8.01 -24.30
C ASP A 84 1.52 -8.34 -24.83
N ILE A 85 0.88 -7.38 -25.50
CA ILE A 85 -0.43 -7.54 -26.12
C ILE A 85 -0.29 -7.58 -27.65
N SER A 86 -0.85 -8.62 -28.27
CA SER A 86 -1.02 -8.67 -29.73
C SER A 86 -2.45 -8.30 -30.11
N ALA A 87 -2.63 -7.39 -31.07
CA ALA A 87 -3.94 -7.03 -31.62
C ALA A 87 -4.69 -8.22 -32.26
N ASN A 88 -3.97 -9.30 -32.59
CA ASN A 88 -4.55 -10.53 -33.16
C ASN A 88 -4.76 -11.63 -32.10
N ALA A 89 -4.50 -11.36 -30.82
CA ALA A 89 -4.74 -12.34 -29.76
C ALA A 89 -6.24 -12.53 -29.55
N TRP A 90 -6.66 -13.76 -29.26
CA TRP A 90 -8.08 -14.11 -29.07
C TRP A 90 -8.78 -13.28 -27.99
N TYR A 91 -8.02 -12.84 -26.96
CA TYR A 91 -8.53 -12.08 -25.82
C TYR A 91 -8.48 -10.57 -26.02
N TYR A 92 -7.99 -10.07 -27.16
CA TYR A 92 -7.70 -8.65 -27.33
C TYR A 92 -8.95 -7.79 -27.14
N GLU A 93 -10.06 -8.18 -27.76
CA GLU A 93 -11.32 -7.42 -27.70
C GLU A 93 -11.90 -7.42 -26.28
N GLU A 94 -11.96 -8.56 -25.61
CA GLU A 94 -12.49 -8.61 -24.25
C GLU A 94 -11.58 -7.94 -23.22
N LEU A 95 -10.26 -8.10 -23.34
CA LEU A 95 -9.32 -7.45 -22.44
C LEU A 95 -9.34 -5.93 -22.62
N SER A 96 -9.41 -5.45 -23.87
CA SER A 96 -9.53 -4.02 -24.16
C SER A 96 -10.85 -3.44 -23.64
N ALA A 97 -11.94 -4.20 -23.71
CA ALA A 97 -13.19 -3.80 -23.08
C ALA A 97 -13.11 -3.76 -21.55
N ALA A 98 -12.45 -4.74 -20.93
CA ALA A 98 -12.27 -4.76 -19.49
C ALA A 98 -11.42 -3.57 -18.98
N VAL A 99 -10.44 -3.13 -19.80
CA VAL A 99 -9.66 -1.92 -19.55
C VAL A 99 -10.51 -0.66 -19.74
N ALA A 100 -11.33 -0.59 -20.80
CA ALA A 100 -12.24 0.55 -21.01
C ALA A 100 -13.22 0.74 -19.84
N CYS A 101 -13.69 -0.36 -19.25
CA CYS A 101 -14.57 -0.34 -18.08
C CYS A 101 -13.86 0.03 -16.76
N GLY A 102 -12.53 0.21 -16.76
CA GLY A 102 -11.74 0.43 -15.55
C GLY A 102 -11.70 -0.78 -14.60
N ILE A 103 -12.02 -1.98 -15.09
CA ILE A 103 -12.03 -3.22 -14.29
C ILE A 103 -10.59 -3.76 -14.20
N PHE A 104 -9.91 -3.82 -15.34
CA PHE A 104 -8.52 -4.28 -15.46
C PHE A 104 -7.55 -3.13 -15.72
N GLY A 105 -6.35 -3.28 -15.18
CA GLY A 105 -5.18 -2.46 -15.51
C GLY A 105 -3.94 -3.32 -15.68
N GLY A 106 -2.87 -2.69 -16.16
CA GLY A 106 -1.55 -3.30 -16.27
C GLY A 106 -1.00 -3.78 -14.93
N VAL A 107 -0.15 -4.81 -14.98
CA VAL A 107 0.68 -5.20 -13.84
C VAL A 107 1.90 -4.29 -13.68
N SER A 108 2.21 -3.53 -14.73
CA SER A 108 3.18 -2.44 -14.79
C SER A 108 2.71 -1.43 -15.83
N ALA A 109 3.47 -0.35 -16.02
CA ALA A 109 3.15 0.67 -17.01
C ALA A 109 3.12 0.16 -18.46
N THR A 110 3.81 -0.95 -18.78
CA THR A 110 3.92 -1.46 -20.16
C THR A 110 3.55 -2.94 -20.32
N LYS A 111 3.04 -3.60 -19.27
CA LYS A 111 2.67 -5.03 -19.32
C LYS A 111 1.30 -5.32 -18.73
N MET A 112 0.53 -6.16 -19.41
CA MET A 112 -0.77 -6.68 -18.95
C MET A 112 -0.68 -8.10 -18.37
N GLN A 113 0.30 -8.90 -18.79
CA GLN A 113 0.45 -10.32 -18.48
C GLN A 113 -0.83 -11.14 -18.73
N PRO A 114 -1.41 -11.11 -19.94
CA PRO A 114 -2.73 -11.68 -20.24
C PRO A 114 -2.81 -13.18 -19.96
N ASN A 115 -1.76 -13.93 -20.29
CA ASN A 115 -1.72 -15.39 -20.15
C ASN A 115 -1.27 -15.86 -18.76
N GLN A 116 -0.96 -14.95 -17.84
CA GLN A 116 -0.57 -15.32 -16.48
C GLN A 116 -1.81 -15.71 -15.67
N PRO A 117 -1.75 -16.81 -14.89
CA PRO A 117 -2.77 -17.12 -13.89
C PRO A 117 -3.03 -15.94 -12.95
N ILE A 118 -4.29 -15.51 -12.84
CA ILE A 118 -4.67 -14.43 -11.94
C ILE A 118 -4.64 -14.91 -10.49
N THR A 119 -4.11 -14.09 -9.57
CA THR A 119 -4.13 -14.43 -8.14
C THR A 119 -5.52 -14.22 -7.54
N ARG A 120 -5.80 -14.88 -6.43
CA ARG A 120 -7.10 -14.78 -5.74
C ARG A 120 -7.41 -13.36 -5.28
N GLU A 121 -6.42 -12.61 -4.77
CA GLU A 121 -6.63 -11.20 -4.40
C GLU A 121 -6.94 -10.33 -5.63
N GLN A 122 -6.28 -10.57 -6.78
CA GLN A 122 -6.54 -9.84 -8.01
C GLN A 122 -7.92 -10.15 -8.57
N ALA A 123 -8.34 -11.42 -8.56
CA ALA A 123 -9.66 -11.86 -8.99
C ALA A 123 -10.77 -11.19 -8.18
N VAL A 124 -10.66 -11.18 -6.85
CA VAL A 124 -11.62 -10.48 -5.98
C VAL A 124 -11.69 -8.99 -6.29
N VAL A 125 -10.53 -8.33 -6.47
CA VAL A 125 -10.49 -6.90 -6.82
C VAL A 125 -11.22 -6.61 -8.12
N VAL A 126 -11.00 -7.39 -9.19
CA VAL A 126 -11.67 -7.14 -10.47
C VAL A 126 -13.14 -7.52 -10.46
N ILE A 127 -13.56 -8.50 -9.65
CA ILE A 127 -14.98 -8.86 -9.45
C ILE A 127 -15.72 -7.73 -8.73
N CYS A 128 -15.19 -7.22 -7.62
CA CYS A 128 -15.74 -6.02 -6.97
C CYS A 128 -15.74 -4.82 -7.94
N ARG A 129 -14.63 -4.70 -8.69
CA ARG A 129 -14.41 -3.85 -9.88
C ARG A 129 -15.58 -3.84 -10.84
N ALA A 130 -16.11 -5.02 -11.17
CA ALA A 130 -17.13 -5.23 -12.19
C ALA A 130 -18.56 -5.08 -11.67
N PHE A 131 -18.82 -5.43 -10.41
CA PHE A 131 -20.19 -5.50 -9.90
C PHE A 131 -20.51 -4.50 -8.79
N GLY A 132 -19.60 -3.57 -8.50
CA GLY A 132 -19.88 -2.51 -7.52
C GLY A 132 -19.95 -3.02 -6.09
N ILE A 133 -19.29 -4.15 -5.80
CA ILE A 133 -19.29 -4.77 -4.47
C ILE A 133 -18.35 -3.98 -3.56
N VAL A 134 -18.93 -3.18 -2.69
CA VAL A 134 -18.24 -2.35 -1.70
C VAL A 134 -18.86 -2.55 -0.32
N SER A 135 -18.10 -2.19 0.71
CA SER A 135 -18.57 -2.22 2.11
C SER A 135 -17.99 -1.05 2.88
N THR A 136 -18.76 -0.55 3.84
CA THR A 136 -18.29 0.40 4.86
C THR A 136 -17.39 -0.30 5.89
N GLU A 137 -17.59 -1.61 6.11
CA GLU A 137 -16.72 -2.46 6.92
C GLU A 137 -15.44 -2.85 6.16
N ARG A 138 -14.42 -2.01 6.27
CA ARG A 138 -13.16 -2.13 5.52
C ARG A 138 -12.10 -3.02 6.16
N ASP A 139 -12.33 -3.47 7.39
CA ASP A 139 -11.33 -4.16 8.19
C ASP A 139 -11.56 -5.67 8.35
N THR A 140 -12.62 -6.22 7.78
CA THR A 140 -12.98 -7.65 7.88
C THR A 140 -11.90 -8.58 7.29
N TYR A 141 -11.05 -8.10 6.38
CA TYR A 141 -9.87 -8.86 5.93
C TYR A 141 -8.93 -9.25 7.07
N LYS A 142 -8.97 -8.56 8.22
CA LYS A 142 -8.14 -8.84 9.41
C LYS A 142 -8.55 -10.14 10.13
N GLU A 143 -9.70 -10.70 9.80
CA GLU A 143 -10.16 -12.00 10.31
C GLU A 143 -9.38 -13.18 9.71
N PHE A 144 -8.79 -13.02 8.51
CA PHE A 144 -7.96 -14.06 7.91
C PHE A 144 -6.62 -14.20 8.63
N SER A 145 -6.20 -15.44 8.84
CA SER A 145 -4.94 -15.76 9.53
C SER A 145 -3.71 -15.30 8.75
N ASP A 146 -3.81 -15.13 7.43
CA ASP A 146 -2.77 -14.66 6.52
C ASP A 146 -2.95 -13.20 6.04
N LYS A 147 -3.71 -12.38 6.79
CA LYS A 147 -4.00 -10.96 6.48
C LYS A 147 -2.79 -10.12 6.06
N ASN A 148 -1.61 -10.38 6.64
CA ASN A 148 -0.37 -9.65 6.32
C ASN A 148 0.14 -9.92 4.90
N LYS A 149 -0.36 -10.97 4.22
CA LYS A 149 -0.05 -11.28 2.82
C LYS A 149 -1.01 -10.63 1.83
N ILE A 150 -2.12 -10.06 2.31
CA ILE A 150 -3.10 -9.35 1.47
C ILE A 150 -2.54 -7.98 1.13
N SER A 151 -2.38 -7.71 -0.17
CA SER A 151 -1.87 -6.43 -0.65
C SER A 151 -2.79 -5.28 -0.23
N ALA A 152 -2.21 -4.10 0.06
CA ALA A 152 -2.98 -2.92 0.46
C ALA A 152 -4.13 -2.60 -0.52
N TYR A 153 -3.86 -2.67 -1.83
CA TYR A 153 -4.86 -2.41 -2.88
C TYR A 153 -6.05 -3.39 -2.89
N ALA A 154 -5.92 -4.56 -2.26
CA ALA A 154 -6.95 -5.60 -2.26
C ALA A 154 -7.77 -5.66 -0.96
N ARG A 155 -7.34 -4.96 0.10
CA ARG A 155 -7.95 -5.08 1.44
C ARG A 155 -9.43 -4.71 1.43
N ASP A 156 -9.79 -3.61 0.79
CA ASP A 156 -11.20 -3.17 0.72
C ASP A 156 -12.09 -4.19 0.01
N SER A 157 -11.65 -4.72 -1.14
CA SER A 157 -12.40 -5.73 -1.88
C SER A 157 -12.50 -7.06 -1.11
N VAL A 158 -11.43 -7.48 -0.44
CA VAL A 158 -11.46 -8.70 0.39
C VAL A 158 -12.37 -8.51 1.60
N SER A 159 -12.34 -7.35 2.26
CA SER A 159 -13.26 -7.03 3.36
C SER A 159 -14.70 -7.02 2.90
N ALA A 160 -15.01 -6.40 1.76
CA ALA A 160 -16.37 -6.37 1.22
C ALA A 160 -16.89 -7.79 0.93
N MET A 161 -16.10 -8.63 0.25
CA MET A 161 -16.49 -10.01 -0.04
C MET A 161 -16.65 -10.86 1.23
N LYS A 162 -15.83 -10.65 2.27
CA LYS A 162 -15.97 -11.36 3.53
C LYS A 162 -17.17 -10.89 4.34
N HIS A 163 -17.34 -9.57 4.44
CA HIS A 163 -18.43 -8.95 5.20
C HIS A 163 -19.81 -9.33 4.65
N LEU A 164 -19.95 -9.36 3.32
CA LEU A 164 -21.17 -9.76 2.63
C LEU A 164 -21.36 -11.29 2.57
N GLY A 165 -20.47 -12.08 3.18
CA GLY A 165 -20.57 -13.55 3.19
C GLY A 165 -20.29 -14.22 1.83
N LEU A 166 -19.77 -13.49 0.85
CA LEU A 166 -19.47 -14.00 -0.50
C LEU A 166 -18.17 -14.85 -0.52
N VAL A 167 -17.25 -14.59 0.42
CA VAL A 167 -16.00 -15.34 0.60
C VAL A 167 -15.69 -15.59 2.08
N ASP A 168 -15.64 -16.87 2.46
CA ASP A 168 -15.26 -17.26 3.82
C ASP A 168 -13.77 -17.60 4.02
N GLY A 169 -13.01 -17.78 2.94
CA GLY A 169 -11.65 -18.29 2.97
C GLY A 169 -11.57 -19.81 2.93
N TYR A 170 -10.38 -20.35 3.16
CA TYR A 170 -10.15 -21.80 3.24
C TYR A 170 -10.38 -22.32 4.67
N HIS A 171 -10.55 -23.64 4.79
CA HIS A 171 -10.78 -24.30 6.09
C HIS A 171 -9.66 -24.10 7.12
N ASP A 172 -8.46 -23.72 6.69
CA ASP A 172 -7.33 -23.39 7.57
C ASP A 172 -7.36 -21.94 8.09
N GLY A 173 -8.44 -21.20 7.80
CA GLY A 173 -8.63 -19.80 8.19
C GLY A 173 -7.88 -18.79 7.33
N THR A 174 -7.25 -19.21 6.22
CA THR A 174 -6.55 -18.32 5.31
C THR A 174 -7.45 -17.80 4.19
N PHE A 175 -7.13 -16.63 3.63
CA PHE A 175 -7.68 -16.17 2.36
C PHE A 175 -6.88 -16.71 1.17
N GLY A 176 -5.55 -16.87 1.32
CA GLY A 176 -4.64 -17.31 0.26
C GLY A 176 -4.47 -16.29 -0.87
N PRO A 177 -4.10 -15.02 -0.59
CA PRO A 177 -4.15 -13.92 -1.56
C PRO A 177 -3.26 -14.12 -2.79
N LYS A 178 -2.10 -14.77 -2.62
CA LYS A 178 -1.12 -14.98 -3.70
C LYS A 178 -1.33 -16.27 -4.50
N ARG A 179 -2.27 -17.12 -4.07
CA ARG A 179 -2.59 -18.37 -4.78
C ARG A 179 -3.36 -18.02 -6.05
N SER A 180 -3.02 -18.66 -7.17
CA SER A 180 -3.83 -18.57 -8.38
C SER A 180 -5.19 -19.22 -8.18
N ILE A 181 -6.23 -18.61 -8.75
CA ILE A 181 -7.60 -19.08 -8.62
C ILE A 181 -7.98 -20.02 -9.76
N THR A 182 -8.69 -21.10 -9.45
CA THR A 182 -9.14 -22.06 -10.46
C THR A 182 -10.42 -21.62 -11.16
N ARG A 183 -10.70 -22.21 -12.32
CA ARG A 183 -11.95 -21.98 -13.07
C ARG A 183 -13.19 -22.35 -12.24
N ALA A 184 -13.14 -23.44 -11.47
CA ALA A 184 -14.22 -23.82 -10.55
C ALA A 184 -14.40 -22.83 -9.40
N GLU A 185 -13.31 -22.31 -8.83
CA GLU A 185 -13.39 -21.31 -7.78
C GLU A 185 -13.99 -19.99 -8.29
N VAL A 186 -13.68 -19.57 -9.52
CA VAL A 186 -14.34 -18.40 -10.14
C VAL A 186 -15.81 -18.64 -10.36
N ALA A 187 -16.20 -19.80 -10.91
CA ALA A 187 -17.60 -20.15 -11.10
C ALA A 187 -18.36 -20.09 -9.77
N GLN A 188 -17.76 -20.61 -8.68
CA GLN A 188 -18.36 -20.57 -7.36
C GLN A 188 -18.51 -19.15 -6.79
N LEU A 189 -17.51 -18.28 -7.00
CA LEU A 189 -17.64 -16.87 -6.58
C LEU A 189 -18.80 -16.19 -7.28
N LEU A 190 -18.95 -16.38 -8.59
CA LEU A 190 -20.03 -15.77 -9.36
C LEU A 190 -21.39 -16.39 -9.00
N TYR A 191 -21.43 -17.68 -8.72
CA TYR A 191 -22.63 -18.37 -8.24
C TYR A 191 -23.07 -17.89 -6.84
N ASN A 192 -22.11 -17.54 -5.97
CA ASN A 192 -22.43 -16.93 -4.68
C ASN A 192 -22.92 -15.47 -4.82
N ILE A 193 -22.52 -14.78 -5.90
CA ILE A 193 -22.89 -13.38 -6.14
C ILE A 193 -24.27 -13.28 -6.79
N PHE A 194 -24.57 -14.08 -7.80
CA PHE A 194 -25.75 -13.88 -8.63
C PHE A 194 -26.81 -14.95 -8.43
N ASP A 195 -28.02 -14.51 -8.11
CA ASP A 195 -29.22 -15.35 -8.13
C ASP A 195 -29.82 -15.42 -9.54
N CYS A 196 -29.65 -14.35 -10.34
CA CYS A 196 -30.19 -14.25 -11.69
C CYS A 196 -29.30 -13.43 -12.63
N ILE A 197 -29.19 -13.92 -13.86
CA ILE A 197 -28.65 -13.18 -15.00
C ILE A 197 -29.81 -13.02 -15.99
N ALA A 198 -30.29 -11.79 -16.13
CA ALA A 198 -31.45 -11.45 -16.96
C ALA A 198 -31.00 -10.81 -18.27
N ASP A 199 -31.45 -11.34 -19.41
CA ASP A 199 -31.18 -10.77 -20.73
C ASP A 199 -32.36 -9.93 -21.25
N VAL A 200 -33.56 -10.15 -20.70
CA VAL A 200 -34.76 -9.33 -20.96
C VAL A 200 -35.45 -8.92 -19.65
N PRO A 201 -36.17 -7.79 -19.61
CA PRO A 201 -36.76 -7.27 -18.37
C PRO A 201 -37.71 -8.25 -17.66
N GLY A 202 -38.40 -9.12 -18.42
CA GLY A 202 -39.33 -10.11 -17.86
C GLY A 202 -38.68 -11.26 -17.09
N GLU A 203 -37.35 -11.38 -17.11
CA GLU A 203 -36.58 -12.39 -16.37
C GLU A 203 -36.14 -11.90 -14.99
N ILE A 204 -36.25 -10.59 -14.71
CA ILE A 204 -35.83 -9.99 -13.45
C ILE A 204 -36.74 -10.48 -12.31
N PRO A 205 -36.20 -11.20 -11.30
CA PRO A 205 -36.98 -11.70 -10.18
C PRO A 205 -37.29 -10.59 -9.16
N GLU A 206 -38.21 -10.87 -8.23
CA GLU A 206 -38.57 -9.97 -7.12
C GLU A 206 -37.54 -9.95 -5.98
N GLN A 207 -36.57 -10.88 -5.96
CA GLN A 207 -35.59 -11.03 -4.88
C GLN A 207 -34.23 -11.53 -5.40
N GLY A 208 -33.18 -11.23 -4.65
CA GLY A 208 -31.81 -11.68 -4.89
C GLY A 208 -30.94 -10.66 -5.61
N THR A 209 -29.71 -11.06 -5.95
CA THR A 209 -28.78 -10.25 -6.72
C THR A 209 -28.89 -10.56 -8.20
N VAL A 210 -29.30 -9.54 -8.98
CA VAL A 210 -29.64 -9.66 -10.40
C VAL A 210 -28.67 -8.83 -11.23
N ILE A 211 -28.15 -9.39 -12.31
CA ILE A 211 -27.50 -8.61 -13.37
C ILE A 211 -28.35 -8.61 -14.63
N TYR A 212 -28.71 -7.41 -15.10
CA TYR A 212 -29.41 -7.19 -16.35
C TYR A 212 -28.42 -6.87 -17.48
N ARG A 213 -28.35 -7.74 -18.49
CA ARG A 213 -27.43 -7.62 -19.64
C ARG A 213 -28.10 -7.09 -20.90
N GLY A 214 -29.42 -6.92 -20.87
CA GLY A 214 -30.22 -6.51 -22.01
C GLY A 214 -30.09 -5.03 -22.35
N ALA A 215 -30.49 -4.70 -23.59
CA ALA A 215 -30.62 -3.32 -24.08
C ALA A 215 -32.08 -2.84 -24.10
N GLU A 216 -33.04 -3.72 -23.79
CA GLU A 216 -34.45 -3.35 -23.76
C GLU A 216 -34.72 -2.37 -22.61
N PRO A 217 -35.62 -1.38 -22.79
CA PRO A 217 -36.02 -0.49 -21.71
C PRO A 217 -36.58 -1.27 -20.52
N LEU A 218 -36.10 -0.95 -19.32
CA LEU A 218 -36.62 -1.49 -18.08
C LEU A 218 -38.00 -0.88 -17.75
N PRO A 219 -38.85 -1.58 -16.99
CA PRO A 219 -40.17 -1.07 -16.63
C PRO A 219 -40.06 0.20 -15.77
N GLU A 220 -41.03 1.10 -15.91
CA GLU A 220 -41.06 2.35 -15.11
C GLU A 220 -41.12 2.08 -13.60
N GLU A 221 -41.78 0.99 -13.19
CA GLU A 221 -41.84 0.50 -11.81
C GLU A 221 -41.12 -0.86 -11.71
N LEU A 222 -40.26 -1.00 -10.70
CA LEU A 222 -39.49 -2.20 -10.41
C LEU A 222 -39.26 -2.32 -8.91
N SER A 223 -39.40 -3.53 -8.36
CA SER A 223 -39.15 -3.82 -6.96
C SER A 223 -38.33 -5.11 -6.83
N ILE A 224 -37.17 -5.01 -6.19
CA ILE A 224 -36.26 -6.13 -5.92
C ILE A 224 -35.84 -6.07 -4.45
N ASP A 225 -36.08 -7.15 -3.71
CA ASP A 225 -35.46 -7.39 -2.41
C ASP A 225 -34.05 -7.98 -2.61
N GLY A 226 -33.06 -7.10 -2.75
CA GLY A 226 -31.68 -7.42 -3.07
C GLY A 226 -31.00 -6.33 -3.89
N ALA A 227 -30.09 -6.75 -4.78
CA ALA A 227 -29.27 -5.87 -5.60
C ALA A 227 -29.57 -6.01 -7.09
N LEU A 228 -29.44 -4.90 -7.83
CA LEU A 228 -29.60 -4.85 -9.28
C LEU A 228 -28.38 -4.21 -9.94
N ILE A 229 -27.74 -4.97 -10.83
CA ILE A 229 -26.64 -4.51 -11.67
C ILE A 229 -27.14 -4.32 -13.09
N ILE A 230 -27.10 -3.08 -13.58
CA ILE A 230 -27.40 -2.74 -14.97
C ILE A 230 -26.11 -2.80 -15.78
N GLY A 231 -26.02 -3.75 -16.71
CA GLY A 231 -24.89 -3.93 -17.62
C GLY A 231 -24.76 -2.82 -18.66
N GLN A 232 -23.72 -2.89 -19.48
CA GLN A 232 -23.34 -1.84 -20.44
C GLN A 232 -24.14 -1.83 -21.74
N ALA A 233 -24.96 -2.86 -22.00
CA ALA A 233 -25.86 -2.84 -23.15
C ALA A 233 -27.04 -1.88 -22.95
N CYS A 234 -27.29 -1.44 -21.71
CA CYS A 234 -28.35 -0.51 -21.38
C CYS A 234 -27.79 0.93 -21.40
N ASP A 235 -28.22 1.73 -22.38
CA ASP A 235 -27.76 3.12 -22.56
C ASP A 235 -28.57 4.13 -21.72
N GLN A 236 -29.78 3.74 -21.29
CA GLN A 236 -30.68 4.62 -20.54
C GLN A 236 -31.47 3.87 -19.47
N VAL A 237 -31.56 4.46 -18.28
CA VAL A 237 -32.43 4.00 -17.19
C VAL A 237 -33.35 5.13 -16.76
N THR A 238 -34.67 4.89 -16.81
CA THR A 238 -35.66 5.80 -16.24
C THR A 238 -36.41 5.03 -15.16
N ALA A 239 -36.22 5.42 -13.90
CA ALA A 239 -36.85 4.79 -12.76
C ALA A 239 -37.88 5.74 -12.14
N SER A 240 -39.09 5.23 -11.88
CA SER A 240 -40.13 5.91 -11.13
C SER A 240 -40.52 5.06 -9.93
N ASN A 241 -40.15 5.51 -8.73
CA ASN A 241 -40.42 4.83 -7.46
C ASN A 241 -39.88 3.39 -7.38
N TRP A 242 -38.73 3.12 -8.01
CA TRP A 242 -38.08 1.82 -7.89
C TRP A 242 -37.67 1.54 -6.44
N THR A 243 -37.76 0.27 -6.04
CA THR A 243 -37.21 -0.21 -4.77
C THR A 243 -36.18 -1.30 -5.07
N VAL A 244 -34.93 -1.07 -4.67
CA VAL A 244 -33.84 -2.04 -4.73
C VAL A 244 -33.17 -2.02 -3.35
N THR A 245 -33.53 -2.96 -2.48
CA THR A 245 -33.30 -2.83 -1.03
C THR A 245 -31.83 -2.72 -0.65
N ASP A 246 -30.92 -3.35 -1.40
CA ASP A 246 -29.47 -3.33 -1.12
C ASP A 246 -28.72 -2.31 -1.98
N SER A 247 -28.48 -2.61 -3.26
CA SER A 247 -27.70 -1.73 -4.14
C SER A 247 -28.19 -1.71 -5.58
N LEU A 248 -28.19 -0.51 -6.17
CA LEU A 248 -28.33 -0.30 -7.61
C LEU A 248 -26.97 0.04 -8.20
N VAL A 249 -26.49 -0.78 -9.14
CA VAL A 249 -25.19 -0.61 -9.80
C VAL A 249 -25.42 -0.29 -11.27
N LEU A 250 -24.96 0.89 -11.71
CA LEU A 250 -25.13 1.39 -13.06
C LEU A 250 -23.81 1.31 -13.82
N ARG A 251 -23.65 0.30 -14.69
CA ARG A 251 -22.41 0.12 -15.47
C ARG A 251 -22.38 0.82 -16.79
N GLY A 252 -23.53 1.07 -17.42
CA GLY A 252 -23.77 1.94 -18.57
C GLY A 252 -22.80 1.89 -19.77
N GLY A 253 -23.30 2.21 -20.95
CA GLY A 253 -22.44 2.46 -22.11
C GLY A 253 -21.64 3.78 -22.00
N GLU A 254 -21.14 4.23 -23.15
CA GLU A 254 -20.78 5.64 -23.34
C GLU A 254 -22.08 6.46 -23.46
N ASP A 255 -22.04 7.73 -23.03
CA ASP A 255 -23.18 8.64 -23.06
C ASP A 255 -24.42 8.11 -22.31
N PHE A 256 -24.18 7.28 -21.29
CA PHE A 256 -25.23 6.69 -20.45
C PHE A 256 -26.05 7.78 -19.75
N SER A 257 -27.36 7.57 -19.66
CA SER A 257 -28.26 8.48 -18.94
C SER A 257 -29.13 7.74 -17.93
N ALA A 258 -29.22 8.26 -16.71
CA ALA A 258 -30.14 7.73 -15.71
C ALA A 258 -30.93 8.84 -15.01
N GLU A 259 -32.25 8.71 -15.02
CA GLU A 259 -33.19 9.57 -14.30
C GLU A 259 -33.92 8.73 -13.25
N LEU A 260 -33.55 8.89 -11.98
CA LEU A 260 -33.94 8.00 -10.88
C LEU A 260 -34.84 8.73 -9.88
N VAL A 261 -36.10 8.91 -10.24
CA VAL A 261 -37.07 9.65 -9.43
C VAL A 261 -37.73 8.72 -8.41
N GLY A 262 -37.60 9.04 -7.13
CA GLY A 262 -38.21 8.27 -6.03
C GLY A 262 -37.54 6.91 -5.77
N LEU A 263 -36.30 6.73 -6.23
CA LEU A 263 -35.53 5.50 -5.99
C LEU A 263 -35.32 5.28 -4.48
N ASN A 264 -35.62 4.06 -4.02
CA ASN A 264 -35.30 3.58 -2.68
C ASN A 264 -34.22 2.49 -2.77
N THR A 265 -32.99 2.84 -2.36
CA THR A 265 -31.86 1.91 -2.26
C THR A 265 -30.90 2.36 -1.17
N GLN A 266 -30.19 1.44 -0.52
CA GLN A 266 -29.16 1.81 0.45
C GLN A 266 -27.91 2.37 -0.25
N MET A 267 -27.63 1.92 -1.48
CA MET A 267 -26.43 2.29 -2.20
C MET A 267 -26.69 2.45 -3.70
N LEU A 268 -26.23 3.58 -4.24
CA LEU A 268 -26.15 3.81 -5.68
C LEU A 268 -24.67 3.79 -6.12
N PHE A 269 -24.32 2.81 -6.95
CA PHE A 269 -22.98 2.67 -7.51
C PHE A 269 -22.97 3.07 -8.99
N CYS A 270 -22.34 4.19 -9.31
CA CYS A 270 -22.27 4.75 -10.64
C CYS A 270 -20.91 4.45 -11.27
N ALA A 271 -20.89 3.66 -12.33
CA ALA A 271 -19.67 3.37 -13.09
C ALA A 271 -19.88 3.21 -14.61
N PRO A 272 -20.60 4.14 -15.28
CA PRO A 272 -20.67 4.17 -16.73
C PRO A 272 -19.29 4.41 -17.36
N LEU A 273 -19.16 4.09 -18.66
CA LEU A 273 -17.99 4.52 -19.42
C LEU A 273 -17.95 6.05 -19.51
N SER A 274 -19.09 6.67 -19.76
CA SER A 274 -19.35 8.10 -19.59
C SER A 274 -20.85 8.29 -19.41
N GLY A 275 -21.29 9.33 -18.69
CA GLY A 275 -22.73 9.56 -18.58
C GLY A 275 -23.17 10.64 -17.59
N THR A 276 -24.48 10.91 -17.63
CA THR A 276 -25.17 11.80 -16.69
C THR A 276 -26.18 11.00 -15.87
N ILE A 277 -26.14 11.19 -14.55
CA ILE A 277 -27.01 10.48 -13.62
C ILE A 277 -27.67 11.51 -12.70
N HIS A 278 -28.99 11.45 -12.59
CA HIS A 278 -29.77 12.24 -11.67
C HIS A 278 -30.50 11.33 -10.68
N ALA A 279 -30.21 11.52 -9.39
CA ALA A 279 -30.90 10.85 -8.29
C ALA A 279 -30.96 11.79 -7.08
N ALA A 280 -32.16 12.14 -6.64
CA ALA A 280 -32.34 13.02 -5.50
C ALA A 280 -32.22 12.24 -4.19
N GLN A 281 -31.39 12.73 -3.26
CA GLN A 281 -31.34 12.30 -1.84
C GLN A 281 -31.01 10.81 -1.66
N MET A 282 -29.75 10.44 -1.86
CA MET A 282 -29.26 9.06 -1.69
C MET A 282 -28.52 8.84 -0.36
N PRO A 283 -28.68 7.70 0.34
CA PRO A 283 -27.87 7.40 1.53
C PRO A 283 -26.37 7.28 1.19
N ALA A 284 -26.03 6.60 0.10
CA ALA A 284 -24.66 6.45 -0.35
C ALA A 284 -24.53 6.46 -1.87
N VAL A 285 -23.61 7.28 -2.38
CA VAL A 285 -23.25 7.35 -3.79
C VAL A 285 -21.78 6.97 -3.96
N TYR A 286 -21.52 6.02 -4.84
CA TYR A 286 -20.16 5.64 -5.24
C TYR A 286 -19.93 6.02 -6.69
N LEU A 287 -18.86 6.76 -6.95
CA LEU A 287 -18.42 7.10 -8.30
C LEU A 287 -17.15 6.29 -8.65
N TRP A 288 -17.25 5.52 -9.72
CA TRP A 288 -16.15 4.79 -10.37
C TRP A 288 -16.29 4.96 -11.88
N GLY A 289 -15.38 4.35 -12.63
CA GLY A 289 -15.40 4.31 -14.09
C GLY A 289 -14.46 5.35 -14.65
N ASN A 290 -14.82 5.93 -15.80
CA ASN A 290 -14.00 6.96 -16.40
C ASN A 290 -14.56 8.35 -16.09
N GLU A 291 -15.82 8.60 -16.43
CA GLU A 291 -16.43 9.92 -16.27
C GLU A 291 -17.91 9.82 -15.92
N THR A 292 -18.36 10.61 -14.96
CA THR A 292 -19.78 10.67 -14.58
C THR A 292 -20.10 12.07 -14.11
N ASN A 293 -21.18 12.62 -14.66
CA ASN A 293 -21.79 13.85 -14.18
C ASN A 293 -23.00 13.48 -13.32
N TYR A 294 -22.82 13.50 -12.00
CA TYR A 294 -23.88 13.19 -11.05
C TYR A 294 -24.57 14.47 -10.59
N SER A 295 -25.89 14.44 -10.44
CA SER A 295 -26.68 15.53 -9.87
C SER A 295 -27.67 15.03 -8.83
N GLY A 296 -27.69 15.69 -7.69
CA GLY A 296 -28.52 15.36 -6.53
C GLY A 296 -27.72 15.31 -5.24
N ASP A 297 -28.43 15.32 -4.12
CA ASP A 297 -27.82 15.27 -2.79
C ASP A 297 -27.60 13.81 -2.33
N ALA A 298 -26.63 13.61 -1.44
CA ALA A 298 -26.40 12.32 -0.80
C ALA A 298 -25.91 12.47 0.65
N GLU A 299 -26.12 11.49 1.53
CA GLU A 299 -25.50 11.54 2.86
C GLU A 299 -23.98 11.31 2.74
N SER A 300 -23.58 10.29 1.97
CA SER A 300 -22.18 9.97 1.70
C SER A 300 -21.86 9.86 0.21
N LEU A 301 -20.70 10.41 -0.19
CA LEU A 301 -20.12 10.30 -1.52
C LEU A 301 -18.74 9.65 -1.43
N THR A 302 -18.49 8.60 -2.20
CA THR A 302 -17.15 8.01 -2.33
C THR A 302 -16.71 8.00 -3.78
N VAL A 303 -15.59 8.66 -4.07
CA VAL A 303 -14.92 8.59 -5.38
C VAL A 303 -13.80 7.58 -5.32
N MET A 304 -13.89 6.55 -6.13
CA MET A 304 -13.01 5.40 -6.07
C MET A 304 -12.05 5.30 -7.27
N GLY A 305 -12.19 6.16 -8.26
CA GLY A 305 -11.36 6.26 -9.47
C GLY A 305 -11.94 7.29 -10.44
N GLY A 306 -11.40 7.37 -11.66
CA GLY A 306 -11.98 8.20 -12.73
C GLY A 306 -11.85 9.71 -12.54
N LYS A 307 -12.60 10.46 -13.35
CA LYS A 307 -12.72 11.92 -13.34
C LYS A 307 -14.20 12.28 -13.35
N HIS A 308 -14.72 12.72 -12.23
CA HIS A 308 -16.16 12.90 -12.07
C HIS A 308 -16.53 14.35 -11.77
N THR A 309 -17.79 14.69 -12.04
CA THR A 309 -18.43 15.93 -11.61
C THR A 309 -19.60 15.58 -10.71
N TYR A 310 -19.67 16.22 -9.54
CA TYR A 310 -20.76 16.05 -8.59
C TYR A 310 -21.44 17.38 -8.34
N ASN A 311 -22.75 17.45 -8.59
CA ASN A 311 -23.57 18.65 -8.42
C ASN A 311 -24.62 18.39 -7.34
N GLY A 312 -24.30 18.73 -6.10
CA GLY A 312 -25.18 18.49 -4.96
C GLY A 312 -24.48 18.66 -3.63
N THR A 313 -25.23 18.48 -2.55
CA THR A 313 -24.75 18.57 -1.18
C THR A 313 -24.47 17.18 -0.61
N THR A 314 -23.44 17.06 0.23
CA THR A 314 -23.18 15.84 1.01
C THR A 314 -22.93 16.11 2.48
N SER A 315 -23.13 15.11 3.33
CA SER A 315 -22.59 15.19 4.70
C SER A 315 -21.10 14.86 4.69
N ALA A 316 -20.71 13.79 4.00
CA ALA A 316 -19.32 13.38 3.88
C ALA A 316 -18.97 12.97 2.45
N ALA A 317 -17.82 13.43 1.96
CA ALA A 317 -17.23 12.99 0.71
C ALA A 317 -15.82 12.41 0.94
N GLU A 318 -15.52 11.24 0.37
CA GLU A 318 -14.18 10.64 0.41
C GLU A 318 -13.68 10.40 -1.02
N LEU A 319 -12.55 11.01 -1.38
CA LEU A 319 -11.81 10.70 -2.60
C LEU A 319 -10.73 9.69 -2.24
N ARG A 320 -10.91 8.44 -2.67
CA ARG A 320 -9.93 7.35 -2.50
C ARG A 320 -8.93 7.27 -3.64
N ALA A 321 -9.37 7.64 -4.84
CA ALA A 321 -8.54 7.77 -6.03
C ALA A 321 -9.24 8.67 -7.06
N GLY A 322 -8.52 9.10 -8.09
CA GLY A 322 -9.09 9.86 -9.20
C GLY A 322 -9.27 11.34 -8.91
N SER A 323 -10.16 11.97 -9.68
CA SER A 323 -10.43 13.40 -9.63
C SER A 323 -11.91 13.69 -9.47
N LEU A 324 -12.24 14.76 -8.73
CA LEU A 324 -13.61 15.24 -8.56
C LEU A 324 -13.69 16.74 -8.78
N ILE A 325 -14.64 17.18 -9.61
CA ILE A 325 -15.17 18.54 -9.62
C ILE A 325 -16.41 18.54 -8.71
N TYR A 326 -16.34 19.25 -7.59
CA TYR A 326 -17.39 19.29 -6.58
C TYR A 326 -18.11 20.63 -6.62
N ASN A 327 -19.34 20.62 -7.16
CA ASN A 327 -20.21 21.78 -7.31
C ASN A 327 -21.35 21.75 -6.29
N GLY A 328 -21.03 21.99 -5.02
CA GLY A 328 -22.01 22.05 -3.93
C GLY A 328 -21.33 22.11 -2.57
N ASN A 329 -22.07 21.78 -1.51
CA ASN A 329 -21.56 21.90 -0.13
C ASN A 329 -21.30 20.53 0.51
N ALA A 330 -20.36 20.48 1.46
CA ALA A 330 -20.06 19.30 2.27
C ALA A 330 -19.75 19.67 3.73
N ASN A 331 -20.13 18.82 4.69
CA ASN A 331 -19.62 19.00 6.06
C ASN A 331 -18.16 18.55 6.13
N GLU A 332 -17.84 17.40 5.54
CA GLU A 332 -16.48 16.87 5.49
C GLU A 332 -16.11 16.38 4.09
N ILE A 333 -14.90 16.73 3.64
CA ILE A 333 -14.27 16.12 2.46
C ILE A 333 -12.91 15.56 2.85
N VAL A 334 -12.67 14.29 2.53
CA VAL A 334 -11.41 13.59 2.80
C VAL A 334 -10.73 13.19 1.49
N LEU A 335 -9.45 13.54 1.34
CA LEU A 335 -8.62 13.19 0.19
C LEU A 335 -7.53 12.20 0.59
N GLN A 336 -7.47 11.06 -0.10
CA GLN A 336 -6.34 10.14 -0.03
C GLN A 336 -5.20 10.57 -0.98
N ALA A 337 -4.06 9.88 -0.90
CA ALA A 337 -2.90 10.16 -1.75
C ALA A 337 -3.25 10.20 -3.26
N SER A 338 -2.59 11.09 -3.98
CA SER A 338 -2.68 11.24 -5.45
C SER A 338 -4.09 11.51 -6.00
N THR A 339 -5.00 12.02 -5.16
CA THR A 339 -6.32 12.48 -5.58
C THR A 339 -6.31 13.95 -5.99
N LYS A 340 -7.28 14.35 -6.81
CA LYS A 340 -7.47 15.76 -7.20
C LYS A 340 -8.89 16.20 -6.88
N LEU A 341 -9.02 17.29 -6.12
CA LEU A 341 -10.30 17.96 -5.88
C LEU A 341 -10.27 19.36 -6.51
N GLU A 342 -11.28 19.66 -7.31
CA GLU A 342 -11.67 21.01 -7.68
C GLU A 342 -12.96 21.35 -6.90
N LEU A 343 -12.86 22.15 -5.84
CA LEU A 343 -13.99 22.53 -4.99
C LEU A 343 -14.54 23.89 -5.40
N ASN A 344 -15.78 23.90 -5.90
CA ASN A 344 -16.46 25.12 -6.35
C ASN A 344 -17.57 25.59 -5.39
N GLY A 345 -17.83 24.85 -4.31
CA GLY A 345 -18.74 25.26 -3.23
C GLY A 345 -18.04 25.33 -1.87
N GLU A 346 -18.73 24.97 -0.80
CA GLU A 346 -18.20 25.09 0.57
C GLU A 346 -17.96 23.73 1.25
N ALA A 347 -16.84 23.60 1.97
CA ALA A 347 -16.57 22.47 2.86
C ALA A 347 -16.36 22.96 4.29
N ALA A 348 -17.08 22.41 5.28
CA ALA A 348 -16.80 22.79 6.68
C ALA A 348 -15.44 22.24 7.15
N THR A 349 -15.08 21.03 6.74
CA THR A 349 -13.76 20.43 6.99
C THR A 349 -13.22 19.78 5.73
N LEU A 350 -11.97 20.06 5.40
CA LEU A 350 -11.22 19.45 4.30
C LEU A 350 -9.98 18.77 4.86
N THR A 351 -9.95 17.44 4.81
CA THR A 351 -8.87 16.61 5.33
C THR A 351 -8.05 16.02 4.20
N VAL A 352 -6.74 16.30 4.15
CA VAL A 352 -5.83 15.78 3.11
C VAL A 352 -4.84 14.79 3.74
N ARG A 353 -4.94 13.51 3.36
CA ARG A 353 -4.28 12.34 3.98
C ARG A 353 -3.29 11.60 3.08
N GLY A 354 -2.69 12.25 2.09
CA GLY A 354 -1.59 11.60 1.40
C GLY A 354 -0.91 12.36 0.28
N GLU A 355 0.21 11.80 -0.12
CA GLU A 355 1.21 12.32 -1.04
C GLU A 355 0.58 12.76 -2.36
N ASN A 356 1.01 13.92 -2.84
CA ASN A 356 0.62 14.45 -4.16
C ASN A 356 -0.88 14.71 -4.34
N ALA A 357 -1.67 14.73 -3.25
CA ALA A 357 -3.04 15.22 -3.30
C ALA A 357 -3.04 16.71 -3.69
N LYS A 358 -4.01 17.09 -4.53
CA LYS A 358 -4.16 18.45 -5.04
C LYS A 358 -5.57 18.96 -4.76
N VAL A 359 -5.65 20.14 -4.17
CA VAL A 359 -6.90 20.86 -3.95
C VAL A 359 -6.80 22.19 -4.67
N GLU A 360 -7.77 22.46 -5.53
CA GLU A 360 -7.96 23.74 -6.23
C GLU A 360 -9.45 24.10 -6.27
N GLY A 361 -9.80 25.27 -6.78
CA GLY A 361 -11.19 25.66 -7.08
C GLY A 361 -11.56 27.04 -6.56
N GLU A 362 -12.73 27.54 -6.97
CA GLU A 362 -13.23 28.87 -6.58
C GLU A 362 -13.99 28.86 -5.24
N GLY A 363 -14.16 27.69 -4.64
CA GLY A 363 -14.86 27.47 -3.38
C GLY A 363 -14.05 27.82 -2.14
N LYS A 364 -14.54 27.36 -0.97
CA LYS A 364 -13.94 27.66 0.33
C LYS A 364 -14.03 26.49 1.31
N ALA A 365 -12.98 26.24 2.07
CA ALA A 365 -13.01 25.37 3.24
C ALA A 365 -12.99 26.17 4.56
N ALA A 366 -13.80 25.84 5.55
CA ALA A 366 -13.67 26.51 6.86
C ALA A 366 -12.39 26.04 7.58
N LEU A 367 -12.19 24.72 7.70
CA LEU A 367 -10.98 24.12 8.26
C LEU A 367 -10.29 23.22 7.24
N ILE A 368 -8.98 23.42 7.05
CA ILE A 368 -8.11 22.50 6.34
C ILE A 368 -7.22 21.74 7.34
N MET A 369 -7.23 20.41 7.27
CA MET A 369 -6.32 19.54 8.02
C MET A 369 -5.40 18.78 7.07
N THR A 370 -4.09 18.90 7.25
CA THR A 370 -3.08 18.18 6.47
C THR A 370 -2.33 17.18 7.35
N TYR A 371 -2.24 15.94 6.88
CA TYR A 371 -1.48 14.84 7.50
C TYR A 371 -0.22 14.58 6.66
N PRO A 372 0.84 13.95 7.22
CA PRO A 372 2.18 13.88 6.63
C PRO A 372 2.18 13.85 5.12
N GLU A 373 2.82 14.84 4.50
CA GLU A 373 3.39 14.86 3.14
C GLU A 373 3.16 16.19 2.36
N LYS A 374 3.92 16.38 1.27
CA LYS A 374 3.89 17.57 0.40
C LYS A 374 2.55 17.70 -0.34
N VAL A 375 1.59 18.40 0.24
CA VAL A 375 0.30 18.72 -0.37
C VAL A 375 0.32 20.09 -1.07
N LYS A 376 -0.47 20.23 -2.13
CA LYS A 376 -0.68 21.52 -2.81
C LYS A 376 -2.12 21.94 -2.66
N ILE A 377 -2.33 23.07 -1.98
CA ILE A 377 -3.65 23.63 -1.70
C ILE A 377 -3.69 25.04 -2.29
N ASP A 378 -4.53 25.22 -3.29
CA ASP A 378 -4.86 26.52 -3.91
C ASP A 378 -6.38 26.74 -3.78
N LEU A 379 -6.82 26.98 -2.55
CA LEU A 379 -8.22 27.09 -2.15
C LEU A 379 -8.34 28.14 -1.04
N ALA A 380 -9.44 28.89 -1.01
CA ALA A 380 -9.71 29.81 0.10
C ALA A 380 -10.03 29.03 1.40
N TYR A 381 -9.53 29.51 2.55
CA TYR A 381 -9.82 28.91 3.85
C TYR A 381 -9.89 29.90 5.03
N ASP A 382 -10.54 29.50 6.13
CA ASP A 382 -10.55 30.27 7.38
C ASP A 382 -9.42 29.82 8.34
N GLU A 383 -9.22 28.51 8.49
CA GLU A 383 -8.20 27.91 9.36
C GLU A 383 -7.45 26.79 8.63
N TRP A 384 -6.13 26.69 8.86
CA TRP A 384 -5.30 25.58 8.39
C TRP A 384 -4.48 25.01 9.56
N GLN A 385 -4.73 23.73 9.86
CA GLN A 385 -3.98 22.94 10.82
C GLN A 385 -3.06 21.97 10.07
N ASP A 386 -1.74 22.21 10.17
CA ASP A 386 -0.73 21.31 9.66
C ASP A 386 -0.32 20.30 10.72
N VAL A 387 -1.15 19.27 10.89
CA VAL A 387 -0.98 18.20 11.88
C VAL A 387 0.37 17.50 11.70
N TRP A 388 0.87 17.40 10.46
CA TRP A 388 2.19 16.89 10.20
C TRP A 388 3.28 17.76 10.82
N GLN A 389 3.25 19.06 10.57
CA GLN A 389 4.26 19.98 11.10
C GLN A 389 4.26 19.99 12.63
N GLU A 390 3.07 19.97 13.25
CA GLU A 390 2.95 19.87 14.71
C GLU A 390 3.56 18.58 15.26
N THR A 391 3.29 17.45 14.60
CA THR A 391 3.86 16.14 14.98
C THR A 391 5.37 16.09 14.75
N TYR A 392 5.83 16.60 13.60
CA TYR A 392 7.25 16.69 13.24
C TYR A 392 8.02 17.48 14.30
N LEU A 393 7.51 18.65 14.72
CA LEU A 393 8.14 19.47 15.76
C LEU A 393 8.16 18.76 17.12
N ALA A 394 7.07 18.08 17.51
CA ALA A 394 7.02 17.35 18.77
C ALA A 394 7.99 16.15 18.81
N GLU A 395 8.08 15.37 17.73
CA GLU A 395 9.08 14.30 17.61
C GLU A 395 10.50 14.88 17.59
N HIS A 396 10.73 15.94 16.82
CA HIS A 396 12.03 16.62 16.75
C HIS A 396 12.50 17.07 18.15
N ASP A 397 11.61 17.66 18.95
CA ASP A 397 11.91 18.13 20.32
C ASP A 397 12.19 16.99 21.32
N THR A 398 11.65 15.79 21.07
CA THR A 398 11.86 14.60 21.93
C THR A 398 13.02 13.72 21.50
N ALA A 399 13.74 14.09 20.43
CA ALA A 399 14.80 13.28 19.84
C ALA A 399 15.90 12.86 20.83
N LEU A 400 16.27 13.73 21.77
CA LEU A 400 17.30 13.44 22.78
C LEU A 400 16.87 12.38 23.82
N GLU A 401 15.56 12.15 23.98
CA GLU A 401 15.00 11.15 24.89
C GLU A 401 14.84 9.78 24.21
N VAL A 402 14.56 9.80 22.91
CA VAL A 402 14.27 8.60 22.10
C VAL A 402 15.55 7.94 21.57
N VAL A 403 16.56 8.73 21.18
CA VAL A 403 17.80 8.21 20.61
C VAL A 403 18.60 7.45 21.67
N GLN A 404 18.90 6.20 21.37
CA GLN A 404 19.59 5.29 22.27
C GLN A 404 21.07 5.16 21.91
N THR A 405 21.90 4.97 22.93
CA THR A 405 23.31 4.61 22.76
C THR A 405 23.49 3.10 22.95
N GLN A 406 24.45 2.53 22.22
CA GLN A 406 24.84 1.13 22.43
C GLN A 406 25.61 1.00 23.76
N ARG A 407 25.06 0.23 24.71
CA ARG A 407 25.73 -0.19 25.94
C ARG A 407 26.28 -1.61 25.77
N VAL A 408 27.54 -1.80 26.13
CA VAL A 408 28.18 -3.12 26.10
C VAL A 408 28.44 -3.60 27.52
N PRO A 409 27.71 -4.59 28.05
CA PRO A 409 27.86 -5.02 29.44
C PRO A 409 29.11 -5.89 29.65
N CYS A 410 29.86 -5.55 30.69
CA CYS A 410 30.99 -6.28 31.23
C CYS A 410 30.68 -6.70 32.67
N SER A 411 31.09 -7.90 33.04
CA SER A 411 31.00 -8.37 34.42
C SER A 411 32.34 -8.21 35.11
N VAL A 412 32.36 -7.60 36.30
CA VAL A 412 33.54 -7.54 37.17
C VAL A 412 33.81 -8.93 37.74
N TRP A 413 34.94 -9.56 37.39
CA TRP A 413 35.26 -10.93 37.82
C TRP A 413 36.21 -10.99 39.01
N LYS A 414 36.84 -9.86 39.34
CA LYS A 414 37.62 -9.67 40.56
C LYS A 414 37.35 -8.28 41.12
N ARG A 415 37.36 -8.17 42.45
CA ARG A 415 37.15 -6.90 43.15
C ARG A 415 38.07 -5.83 42.59
N ALA A 416 37.49 -4.74 42.10
CA ALA A 416 38.18 -3.72 41.31
C ALA A 416 37.92 -2.33 41.90
N THR A 417 38.85 -1.41 41.69
CA THR A 417 38.65 -0.01 42.06
C THR A 417 38.29 0.78 40.80
N LEU A 418 37.22 1.57 40.90
CA LEU A 418 36.82 2.57 39.92
C LEU A 418 37.46 3.91 40.31
N TYR A 419 38.08 4.58 39.35
CA TYR A 419 38.81 5.83 39.54
C TYR A 419 38.19 6.96 38.73
N GLU A 420 38.30 8.19 39.22
CA GLU A 420 37.81 9.38 38.50
C GLU A 420 38.72 9.72 37.32
N ASP A 421 40.03 9.52 37.48
CA ASP A 421 41.06 9.94 36.53
C ASP A 421 41.76 8.76 35.85
N LYS A 422 42.21 8.97 34.60
CA LYS A 422 42.96 7.96 33.84
C LYS A 422 44.27 7.57 34.51
N ALA A 423 44.86 8.43 35.35
CA ALA A 423 46.09 8.12 36.09
C ALA A 423 45.86 7.19 37.29
N MET A 424 44.59 6.84 37.60
CA MET A 424 44.20 5.90 38.64
C MET A 424 44.61 6.36 40.04
N THR A 425 44.49 7.65 40.32
CA THR A 425 44.94 8.27 41.58
C THR A 425 43.78 8.66 42.51
N LYS A 426 42.62 8.98 41.95
CA LYS A 426 41.42 9.39 42.70
C LYS A 426 40.39 8.27 42.65
N ILE A 427 40.17 7.62 43.80
CA ILE A 427 39.23 6.51 43.92
C ILE A 427 37.79 7.06 43.99
N LEU A 428 36.91 6.53 43.14
CA LEU A 428 35.46 6.75 43.23
C LEU A 428 34.80 5.72 44.13
N ARG A 429 35.00 4.43 43.84
CA ARG A 429 34.42 3.33 44.61
C ARG A 429 35.13 2.00 44.35
N ILE A 430 34.84 1.03 45.20
CA ILE A 430 35.18 -0.36 44.97
C ILE A 430 33.98 -1.04 44.29
N LEU A 431 34.26 -1.84 43.27
CA LEU A 431 33.32 -2.69 42.55
C LEU A 431 33.51 -4.13 43.03
N GLU A 432 32.43 -4.75 43.50
CA GLU A 432 32.44 -6.14 43.94
C GLU A 432 32.34 -7.09 42.74
N VAL A 433 32.74 -8.35 42.95
CA VAL A 433 32.63 -9.40 41.93
C VAL A 433 31.15 -9.57 41.56
N GLY A 434 30.88 -9.67 40.26
CA GLY A 434 29.54 -9.76 39.69
C GLY A 434 28.89 -8.41 39.36
N THR A 435 29.53 -7.28 39.68
CA THR A 435 29.01 -5.95 39.28
C THR A 435 29.01 -5.85 37.75
N THR A 436 27.86 -5.52 37.16
CA THR A 436 27.77 -5.15 35.74
C THR A 436 28.24 -3.72 35.56
N VAL A 437 29.18 -3.53 34.65
CA VAL A 437 29.62 -2.21 34.17
C VAL A 437 29.43 -2.16 32.67
N TYR A 438 29.16 -0.99 32.11
CA TYR A 438 28.98 -0.80 30.68
C TYR A 438 30.23 -0.17 30.09
N PHE A 439 30.68 -0.71 28.99
CA PHE A 439 31.92 -0.30 28.36
C PHE A 439 31.73 0.94 27.51
N GLU A 440 32.53 1.98 27.76
CA GLU A 440 32.42 3.26 27.08
C GLU A 440 33.64 3.52 26.18
N TYR A 441 34.87 3.18 26.62
CA TYR A 441 36.09 3.44 25.85
C TYR A 441 37.30 2.58 26.25
N HIS A 442 38.14 2.23 25.25
CA HIS A 442 39.38 1.44 25.39
C HIS A 442 40.58 2.12 24.70
N PRO A 443 41.55 2.65 25.44
CA PRO A 443 42.84 2.95 24.84
C PRO A 443 43.91 1.88 25.10
N ASP A 444 43.92 1.16 26.24
CA ASP A 444 45.01 0.23 26.65
C ASP A 444 44.60 -0.69 27.83
N ASP A 445 45.50 -1.01 28.79
CA ASP A 445 45.23 -1.78 30.02
C ASP A 445 44.22 -1.14 30.98
N ARG A 446 43.78 0.09 30.70
CA ARG A 446 42.81 0.87 31.48
C ARG A 446 41.61 1.16 30.62
N ILE A 447 40.43 0.91 31.16
CA ILE A 447 39.17 1.06 30.44
C ILE A 447 38.31 2.10 31.15
N TYR A 448 37.50 2.81 30.38
CA TYR A 448 36.49 3.71 30.90
C TYR A 448 35.13 3.02 30.84
N VAL A 449 34.44 2.97 31.97
CA VAL A 449 33.17 2.27 32.12
C VAL A 449 32.14 3.16 32.81
N SER A 450 30.87 2.85 32.59
CA SER A 450 29.73 3.41 33.32
C SER A 450 29.01 2.33 34.13
N LEU A 451 28.35 2.75 35.21
CA LEU A 451 27.48 1.92 36.02
C LEU A 451 26.02 2.24 35.70
N GLU A 452 25.12 1.34 36.11
CA GLU A 452 23.68 1.53 35.95
C GLU A 452 23.16 2.78 36.67
N ASP A 453 23.78 3.15 37.79
CA ASP A 453 23.49 4.37 38.55
C ASP A 453 24.03 5.66 37.89
N GLY A 454 24.66 5.57 36.71
CA GLY A 454 25.22 6.70 35.96
C GLY A 454 26.64 7.08 36.36
N THR A 455 27.22 6.47 37.40
CA THR A 455 28.62 6.72 37.79
C THR A 455 29.56 6.26 36.67
N LYS A 456 30.48 7.12 36.25
CA LYS A 456 31.50 6.79 35.24
C LYS A 456 32.90 6.88 35.82
N GLY A 457 33.82 6.04 35.34
CA GLY A 457 35.20 6.07 35.80
C GLY A 457 36.13 5.08 35.10
N TRP A 458 37.40 5.16 35.44
CA TRP A 458 38.47 4.32 34.95
C TRP A 458 38.65 3.09 35.83
N MET A 459 38.85 1.93 35.21
CA MET A 459 39.24 0.71 35.92
C MET A 459 40.28 -0.09 35.13
N MET A 460 40.93 -1.05 35.80
CA MET A 460 41.86 -1.95 35.13
C MET A 460 41.09 -2.94 34.23
N ARG A 461 41.48 -3.05 32.96
CA ARG A 461 40.83 -3.92 31.97
C ARG A 461 40.70 -5.35 32.46
N HIS A 462 41.79 -5.89 33.00
CA HIS A 462 41.88 -7.27 33.44
C HIS A 462 41.03 -7.58 34.70
N ALA A 463 40.25 -6.61 35.20
CA ALA A 463 39.35 -6.79 36.33
C ALA A 463 37.88 -7.09 35.94
N CYS A 464 37.52 -6.92 34.67
CA CYS A 464 36.23 -7.31 34.13
C CYS A 464 36.39 -8.10 32.83
N GLY A 465 35.38 -8.89 32.49
CA GLY A 465 35.29 -9.54 31.19
C GLY A 465 33.92 -9.37 30.56
N TRP A 466 33.90 -9.47 29.23
CA TRP A 466 32.69 -9.33 28.44
C TRP A 466 31.72 -10.48 28.71
N THR A 467 30.43 -10.18 28.65
CA THR A 467 29.42 -11.23 28.60
C THR A 467 29.22 -11.58 27.13
N GLU A 468 29.63 -12.77 26.70
CA GLU A 468 29.45 -13.22 25.32
C GLU A 468 27.96 -13.14 24.92
N GLY A 469 27.68 -12.63 23.73
CA GLY A 469 26.34 -12.62 23.13
C GLY A 469 25.39 -11.51 23.57
N VAL A 470 25.77 -10.60 24.46
CA VAL A 470 24.91 -9.49 24.90
C VAL A 470 25.36 -8.17 24.26
N VAL A 471 24.57 -7.67 23.32
CA VAL A 471 24.72 -6.31 22.76
C VAL A 471 23.37 -5.62 22.87
N SER A 472 23.33 -4.39 23.39
CA SER A 472 22.13 -3.55 23.28
C SER A 472 22.14 -2.84 21.92
N THR A 473 21.88 -3.60 20.85
CA THR A 473 21.62 -3.05 19.52
C THR A 473 20.32 -3.60 18.99
N ASP A 474 19.60 -2.78 18.25
CA ASP A 474 18.44 -3.21 17.51
C ASP A 474 18.50 -2.58 16.11
N SER A 475 18.99 -3.35 15.14
CA SER A 475 19.08 -2.88 13.76
C SER A 475 17.76 -2.87 13.01
N SER A 476 16.70 -3.47 13.60
CA SER A 476 15.34 -3.35 13.08
C SER A 476 14.74 -1.97 13.33
N VAL A 477 15.21 -1.26 14.36
CA VAL A 477 14.79 0.12 14.65
C VAL A 477 15.40 1.07 13.63
N ASP A 478 14.55 1.87 12.99
CA ASP A 478 14.97 3.05 12.23
C ASP A 478 14.18 4.26 12.75
N TYR A 479 14.89 5.26 13.25
CA TYR A 479 14.26 6.47 13.78
C TYR A 479 13.54 7.24 12.67
N SER A 480 12.46 7.95 13.01
CA SER A 480 11.83 8.89 12.07
C SER A 480 12.81 10.01 11.69
N GLU A 481 12.58 10.64 10.54
CA GLU A 481 13.37 11.77 10.06
C GLU A 481 13.47 12.91 11.09
N PRO A 482 12.37 13.40 11.70
CA PRO A 482 12.45 14.40 12.77
C PRO A 482 13.29 13.98 13.97
N ILE A 483 13.27 12.70 14.37
CA ILE A 483 14.14 12.21 15.46
C ILE A 483 15.61 12.25 15.04
N LYS A 484 15.92 11.87 13.79
CA LYS A 484 17.30 11.89 13.27
C LYS A 484 17.85 13.32 13.15
N GLU A 485 17.04 14.25 12.67
CA GLU A 485 17.42 15.66 12.52
C GLU A 485 17.47 16.36 13.89
N GLY A 486 16.45 16.15 14.72
CA GLY A 486 16.38 16.67 16.09
C GLY A 486 17.57 16.24 16.93
N PHE A 487 18.01 14.99 16.80
CA PHE A 487 19.20 14.52 17.52
C PHE A 487 20.44 15.36 17.19
N VAL A 488 20.73 15.60 15.91
CA VAL A 488 21.94 16.34 15.53
C VAL A 488 21.82 17.84 15.78
N ASN A 489 20.63 18.41 15.57
CA ASN A 489 20.35 19.83 15.74
C ASN A 489 20.31 20.23 17.21
N LEU A 490 19.61 19.49 18.06
CA LEU A 490 19.48 19.78 19.49
C LEU A 490 20.79 19.55 20.26
N ASN A 491 21.65 18.61 19.82
CA ASN A 491 23.01 18.48 20.36
C ASN A 491 23.97 19.60 19.90
N GLY A 492 23.55 20.43 18.94
CA GLY A 492 24.33 21.56 18.45
C GLY A 492 25.63 21.14 17.75
N TYR A 493 25.65 20.00 17.07
CA TYR A 493 26.82 19.56 16.33
C TYR A 493 27.13 20.50 15.16
N GLU A 494 28.42 20.65 14.88
CA GLU A 494 28.96 21.57 13.88
C GLU A 494 29.92 20.82 12.96
N SER A 495 30.02 21.27 11.71
CA SER A 495 30.92 20.71 10.71
C SER A 495 31.63 21.84 9.98
N LYS A 496 32.86 21.59 9.51
CA LYS A 496 33.63 22.55 8.70
C LYS A 496 33.20 22.56 7.23
N THR A 497 32.22 21.75 6.89
CA THR A 497 31.67 21.53 5.55
C THR A 497 30.16 21.59 5.66
N ASP A 498 29.47 21.67 4.52
CA ASP A 498 28.01 21.62 4.48
C ASP A 498 27.45 20.23 4.79
N TYR A 499 28.28 19.26 5.19
CA TYR A 499 27.89 17.89 5.52
C TYR A 499 28.18 17.52 6.96
N LEU A 500 27.33 16.68 7.55
CA LEU A 500 27.55 16.01 8.84
C LEU A 500 27.19 14.54 8.71
N ILE A 501 27.93 13.68 9.40
CA ILE A 501 27.68 12.23 9.45
C ILE A 501 27.37 11.84 10.89
N TRP A 502 26.29 11.09 11.10
CA TRP A 502 26.02 10.40 12.37
C TRP A 502 26.07 8.88 12.17
N ILE A 503 26.87 8.19 12.99
CA ILE A 503 26.88 6.75 13.15
C ILE A 503 26.10 6.41 14.42
N SER A 504 24.94 5.77 14.25
CA SER A 504 24.20 5.19 15.37
C SER A 504 24.70 3.78 15.62
N LYS A 505 25.43 3.60 16.72
CA LYS A 505 25.88 2.27 17.17
C LYS A 505 24.71 1.42 17.66
N TYR A 506 23.63 2.01 18.15
CA TYR A 506 22.45 1.25 18.57
C TYR A 506 21.73 0.60 17.38
N THR A 507 21.43 1.39 16.34
CA THR A 507 20.66 0.94 15.16
C THR A 507 21.53 0.35 14.04
N GLN A 508 22.86 0.46 14.15
CA GLN A 508 23.82 0.06 13.11
C GLN A 508 23.52 0.73 11.77
N LYS A 509 23.30 2.04 11.83
CA LYS A 509 23.04 2.90 10.66
C LYS A 509 23.98 4.09 10.64
N VAL A 510 24.20 4.59 9.43
CA VAL A 510 24.85 5.87 9.16
C VAL A 510 23.82 6.80 8.54
N MET A 511 23.70 7.99 9.12
CA MET A 511 22.89 9.09 8.65
C MET A 511 23.82 10.18 8.13
N VAL A 512 23.55 10.72 6.95
CA VAL A 512 24.29 11.84 6.36
C VAL A 512 23.34 13.01 6.19
N TYR A 513 23.82 14.18 6.58
CA TYR A 513 23.07 15.42 6.60
C TYR A 513 23.75 16.47 5.73
N GLU A 514 22.96 17.42 5.24
CA GLU A 514 23.42 18.63 4.57
C GLU A 514 22.83 19.88 5.24
N GLY A 515 23.64 20.92 5.39
CA GLY A 515 23.23 22.18 6.02
C GLY A 515 24.30 22.76 6.94
N GLU A 516 23.85 23.36 8.04
CA GLU A 516 24.72 24.01 9.02
C GLU A 516 24.23 23.79 10.45
N LYS A 517 25.02 24.22 11.44
CA LYS A 517 24.73 24.03 12.86
C LYS A 517 23.34 24.56 13.23
N GLY A 518 22.49 23.66 13.73
CA GLY A 518 21.11 23.96 14.13
C GLY A 518 20.09 23.88 12.99
N ASN A 519 20.53 23.53 11.78
CA ASN A 519 19.69 23.35 10.60
C ASN A 519 20.26 22.25 9.67
N TRP A 520 20.60 21.10 10.25
CA TRP A 520 21.00 19.89 9.52
C TRP A 520 19.77 19.17 8.98
N ASN A 521 19.74 18.93 7.67
CA ASN A 521 18.67 18.17 7.00
C ASN A 521 19.18 16.80 6.60
N LEU A 522 18.43 15.74 6.88
CA LEU A 522 18.80 14.38 6.53
C LEU A 522 18.73 14.17 5.02
N ILE A 523 19.82 13.73 4.40
CA ILE A 523 19.87 13.46 2.95
C ILE A 523 20.12 11.99 2.64
N ARG A 524 20.61 11.20 3.60
CA ARG A 524 20.86 9.77 3.38
C ARG A 524 20.84 8.97 4.68
N THR A 525 20.32 7.75 4.63
CA THR A 525 20.46 6.74 5.70
C THR A 525 20.78 5.38 5.08
N PHE A 526 21.74 4.65 5.64
CA PHE A 526 22.07 3.29 5.21
C PHE A 526 22.64 2.45 6.36
N HIS A 527 22.60 1.13 6.20
CA HIS A 527 23.13 0.19 7.19
C HIS A 527 24.66 0.21 7.24
N CYS A 528 25.20 -0.02 8.43
CA CYS A 528 26.62 -0.20 8.64
C CYS A 528 26.90 -1.38 9.57
N ALA A 529 28.16 -1.79 9.64
CA ALA A 529 28.66 -2.69 10.67
C ALA A 529 29.75 -1.97 11.46
N THR A 530 29.43 -1.61 12.71
CA THR A 530 30.37 -0.99 13.65
C THR A 530 31.24 -2.05 14.33
N GLY A 531 32.10 -1.61 15.25
CA GLY A 531 33.01 -2.46 16.00
C GLY A 531 32.30 -3.49 16.88
N ALA A 532 32.81 -4.73 16.89
CA ALA A 532 32.41 -5.76 17.84
C ALA A 532 32.66 -5.31 19.30
N ASN A 533 32.04 -5.98 20.27
CA ASN A 533 32.18 -5.65 21.70
C ASN A 533 33.64 -5.56 22.16
N GLU A 534 34.51 -6.44 21.69
CA GLU A 534 35.92 -6.48 22.08
C GLU A 534 36.77 -5.37 21.44
N THR A 535 36.29 -4.83 20.31
CA THR A 535 36.95 -3.80 19.50
C THR A 535 35.92 -2.77 19.04
N PRO A 536 35.27 -2.05 19.97
CA PRO A 536 34.12 -1.22 19.66
C PRO A 536 34.55 0.01 18.85
N THR A 537 33.64 0.52 18.01
CA THR A 537 33.85 1.83 17.38
C THR A 537 33.81 2.90 18.48
N PRO A 538 34.85 3.77 18.56
CA PRO A 538 34.92 4.77 19.61
C PRO A 538 33.80 5.80 19.45
N ALA A 539 33.05 6.05 20.53
CA ALA A 539 32.05 7.12 20.58
C ALA A 539 32.73 8.49 20.67
N GLY A 540 32.10 9.52 20.10
CA GLY A 540 32.63 10.88 20.11
C GLY A 540 32.34 11.66 18.84
N VAL A 541 32.89 12.86 18.76
CA VAL A 541 32.80 13.74 17.59
C VAL A 541 34.19 13.83 16.95
N PHE A 542 34.26 13.51 15.67
CA PHE A 542 35.47 13.42 14.88
C PHE A 542 35.32 14.16 13.55
N GLU A 543 36.33 14.11 12.70
CA GLU A 543 36.27 14.63 11.34
C GLU A 543 37.01 13.70 10.38
N ILE A 544 36.53 13.59 9.14
CA ILE A 544 37.27 12.89 8.09
C ILE A 544 38.55 13.69 7.81
N PHE A 545 39.72 13.06 7.96
CA PHE A 545 41.02 13.75 7.78
C PHE A 545 41.92 13.09 6.74
N LYS A 546 41.56 11.90 6.24
CA LYS A 546 42.33 11.19 5.22
C LYS A 546 41.46 10.23 4.41
N HIS A 547 41.72 10.18 3.10
CA HIS A 547 41.23 9.13 2.21
C HIS A 547 42.33 8.19 1.76
N THR A 548 42.00 6.92 1.52
CA THR A 548 42.89 5.94 0.89
C THR A 548 42.05 4.99 0.06
N ASP A 549 42.48 4.70 -1.17
CA ASP A 549 41.68 3.88 -2.09
C ASP A 549 41.48 2.45 -1.59
N GLN A 550 42.50 1.87 -0.96
CA GLN A 550 42.48 0.49 -0.49
C GLN A 550 43.42 0.27 0.70
N TRP A 551 43.00 -0.57 1.65
CA TRP A 551 43.89 -1.21 2.62
C TRP A 551 43.91 -2.72 2.38
N ASP A 552 45.11 -3.28 2.36
CA ASP A 552 45.35 -4.71 2.11
C ASP A 552 45.62 -5.45 3.42
N PHE A 553 44.95 -6.59 3.58
CA PHE A 553 45.16 -7.55 4.65
C PHE A 553 45.62 -8.88 4.05
N PRO A 554 46.11 -9.84 4.86
CA PRO A 554 46.67 -11.09 4.32
C PRO A 554 45.75 -11.89 3.38
N ASP A 555 44.44 -11.83 3.60
CA ASP A 555 43.43 -12.66 2.94
C ASP A 555 42.29 -11.87 2.27
N HIS A 556 42.21 -10.55 2.50
CA HIS A 556 41.15 -9.69 1.98
C HIS A 556 41.65 -8.25 1.84
N CYS A 557 40.86 -7.40 1.18
CA CYS A 557 41.08 -5.96 1.17
C CYS A 557 39.79 -5.20 1.50
N VAL A 558 39.94 -3.92 1.79
CA VAL A 558 38.84 -2.97 1.94
C VAL A 558 39.13 -1.76 1.08
N ARG A 559 38.10 -1.18 0.47
CA ARG A 559 38.23 -0.05 -0.46
C ARG A 559 37.47 1.18 0.04
N GLN A 560 37.69 2.31 -0.64
CA GLN A 560 37.06 3.60 -0.35
C GLN A 560 37.18 3.97 1.13
N VAL A 561 38.42 4.01 1.62
CA VAL A 561 38.71 4.20 3.04
C VAL A 561 38.70 5.68 3.39
N SER A 562 37.82 6.09 4.31
CA SER A 562 37.72 7.45 4.85
C SER A 562 38.01 7.43 6.35
N VAL A 563 39.21 7.86 6.73
CA VAL A 563 39.71 7.83 8.11
C VAL A 563 39.17 9.02 8.89
N PHE A 564 38.58 8.76 10.06
CA PHE A 564 38.01 9.80 10.93
C PHE A 564 38.61 9.83 12.34
N ASN A 565 39.22 8.75 12.84
CA ASN A 565 39.86 8.77 14.15
C ASN A 565 41.07 7.81 14.24
N GLY A 566 42.29 8.34 14.14
CA GLY A 566 43.52 7.55 14.22
C GLY A 566 43.59 6.47 13.14
N GLY A 567 43.25 5.22 13.50
CA GLY A 567 43.13 4.07 12.59
C GLY A 567 41.69 3.65 12.25
N HIS A 568 40.67 4.30 12.81
CA HIS A 568 39.27 4.01 12.54
C HIS A 568 38.77 4.77 11.31
N ALA A 569 38.12 4.04 10.41
CA ALA A 569 37.68 4.56 9.13
C ALA A 569 36.32 3.99 8.72
N PHE A 570 35.62 4.72 7.86
CA PHE A 570 34.63 4.12 6.97
C PHE A 570 35.35 3.39 5.85
N HIS A 571 34.86 2.21 5.48
CA HIS A 571 35.34 1.49 4.31
C HIS A 571 34.29 0.48 3.85
N THR A 572 34.49 -0.13 2.68
CA THR A 572 33.61 -1.21 2.23
C THR A 572 33.55 -2.36 3.24
N VAL A 573 32.51 -3.18 3.16
CA VAL A 573 32.56 -4.55 3.65
C VAL A 573 33.81 -5.28 3.12
N LEU A 574 34.18 -6.43 3.70
CA LEU A 574 35.42 -7.09 3.32
C LEU A 574 35.30 -7.67 1.92
N LEU A 575 36.28 -7.39 1.07
CA LEU A 575 36.32 -7.83 -0.33
C LEU A 575 37.49 -8.78 -0.56
N ASN A 576 37.32 -9.71 -1.49
CA ASN A 576 38.44 -10.37 -2.13
C ASN A 576 39.19 -9.35 -2.99
N PHE A 577 40.46 -9.62 -3.32
CA PHE A 577 41.27 -8.72 -4.15
C PHE A 577 40.68 -8.48 -5.56
N ASP A 578 39.86 -9.40 -6.07
CA ASP A 578 39.13 -9.26 -7.32
C ASP A 578 37.88 -8.36 -7.23
N GLY A 579 37.54 -7.88 -6.02
CA GLY A 579 36.38 -7.03 -5.76
C GLY A 579 35.09 -7.78 -5.39
N THR A 580 35.07 -9.11 -5.40
CA THR A 580 33.93 -9.90 -4.91
C THR A 580 33.83 -9.86 -3.39
N PHE A 581 32.67 -10.18 -2.82
CA PHE A 581 32.50 -10.15 -1.36
C PHE A 581 33.26 -11.28 -0.66
N TYR A 582 34.17 -10.91 0.25
CA TYR A 582 34.73 -11.82 1.22
C TYR A 582 33.78 -11.96 2.43
N ASN A 583 33.27 -10.84 2.94
CA ASN A 583 32.24 -10.82 3.99
C ASN A 583 31.37 -9.58 3.82
N ARG A 584 30.07 -9.78 3.59
CA ARG A 584 29.08 -8.72 3.29
C ARG A 584 28.23 -8.26 4.48
N ARG A 585 28.59 -8.60 5.71
CA ARG A 585 27.73 -8.37 6.89
C ARG A 585 27.69 -6.88 7.27
N VAL A 586 26.48 -6.37 7.43
CA VAL A 586 26.09 -5.05 7.95
C VAL A 586 24.83 -5.22 8.81
N GLY A 587 24.47 -4.20 9.60
CA GLY A 587 23.33 -4.26 10.52
C GLY A 587 23.66 -4.90 11.87
N GLU A 588 24.94 -5.11 12.16
CA GLU A 588 25.41 -5.68 13.42
C GLU A 588 26.87 -5.25 13.72
N PRO A 589 27.27 -5.20 15.00
CA PRO A 589 28.65 -4.88 15.38
C PRO A 589 29.57 -6.09 15.19
N ILE A 590 30.49 -6.01 14.22
CA ILE A 590 31.39 -7.11 13.84
C ILE A 590 32.79 -6.65 13.40
N SER A 591 33.03 -5.34 13.30
CA SER A 591 34.31 -4.82 12.82
C SER A 591 35.37 -4.76 13.92
N HIS A 592 36.63 -4.52 13.54
CA HIS A 592 37.72 -4.21 14.47
C HIS A 592 37.78 -2.70 14.79
N GLY A 593 36.62 -2.09 15.05
CA GLY A 593 36.45 -0.67 15.41
C GLY A 593 36.13 0.26 14.24
N CYS A 594 36.37 -0.14 12.99
CA CYS A 594 35.97 0.61 11.80
C CYS A 594 34.44 0.58 11.54
N VAL A 595 33.97 1.31 10.54
CA VAL A 595 32.58 1.27 10.09
C VAL A 595 32.52 0.67 8.69
N ARG A 596 31.99 -0.56 8.58
CA ARG A 596 31.85 -1.27 7.31
C ARG A 596 30.55 -0.86 6.63
N LEU A 597 30.64 -0.54 5.35
CA LEU A 597 29.53 -0.07 4.52
C LEU A 597 29.43 -0.90 3.23
N MET A 598 28.25 -0.98 2.62
CA MET A 598 28.15 -1.52 1.27
C MET A 598 28.96 -0.66 0.28
N PRO A 599 29.46 -1.20 -0.84
CA PRO A 599 30.37 -0.48 -1.74
C PRO A 599 29.89 0.91 -2.18
N ASP A 600 28.62 1.04 -2.57
CA ASP A 600 28.05 2.32 -3.00
C ASP A 600 28.01 3.35 -1.86
N ASP A 601 27.76 2.90 -0.63
CA ASP A 601 27.69 3.76 0.55
C ASP A 601 29.07 4.17 1.04
N ALA A 602 30.05 3.26 1.00
CA ALA A 602 31.45 3.59 1.25
C ALA A 602 31.97 4.62 0.25
N ASN A 603 31.66 4.43 -1.03
CA ASN A 603 32.02 5.38 -2.09
C ASN A 603 31.35 6.73 -1.89
N TYR A 604 30.09 6.76 -1.45
CA TYR A 604 29.41 8.02 -1.13
C TYR A 604 30.14 8.79 -0.02
N ILE A 605 30.46 8.13 1.11
CA ILE A 605 31.23 8.75 2.20
C ILE A 605 32.63 9.19 1.74
N PHE A 606 33.28 8.42 0.86
CA PHE A 606 34.58 8.75 0.30
C PHE A 606 34.60 10.02 -0.56
N ASN A 607 33.46 10.36 -1.17
CA ASN A 607 33.32 11.57 -1.98
C ASN A 607 32.82 12.79 -1.19
N LEU A 608 32.53 12.65 0.11
CA LEU A 608 32.22 13.81 0.95
C LEU A 608 33.46 14.67 1.18
N PRO A 609 33.31 15.98 1.37
CA PRO A 609 34.45 16.88 1.56
C PRO A 609 35.30 16.51 2.79
N MET A 610 36.60 16.74 2.70
CA MET A 610 37.51 16.59 3.84
C MET A 610 37.08 17.52 4.99
N ASN A 611 37.29 17.07 6.22
CA ASN A 611 36.85 17.72 7.46
C ASN A 611 35.33 17.70 7.70
N THR A 612 34.58 16.86 6.97
CA THR A 612 33.19 16.52 7.32
C THR A 612 33.14 15.95 8.73
N CYS A 613 32.29 16.52 9.59
CA CYS A 613 32.07 16.06 10.96
C CYS A 613 31.48 14.65 11.00
N VAL A 614 31.99 13.81 11.91
CA VAL A 614 31.54 12.44 12.15
C VAL A 614 31.19 12.28 13.63
N VAL A 615 29.91 12.17 13.92
CA VAL A 615 29.36 11.89 15.25
C VAL A 615 29.18 10.38 15.38
N VAL A 616 29.79 9.78 16.39
CA VAL A 616 29.58 8.37 16.75
C VAL A 616 28.85 8.31 18.09
N TYR A 617 27.65 7.72 18.11
CA TYR A 617 26.78 7.67 19.29
C TYR A 617 26.28 6.25 19.61
#